data_AF-A0AAJ0LT52-F1
#
_entry.id   AF-A0AAJ0LT52-F1
#
_cell.length_a   1.000
_cell.length_b   1.000
_cell.length_c   1.000
_cell.angle_alpha   90.00
_cell.angle_beta   90.00
_cell.angle_gamma   90.00
#
_symmetry.space_group_name_H-M   'P 1'
#
loop_
_entity.id
_entity.type
_entity.pdbx_description
1 polymer ?
#
loop_
_entity_poly.entity_id
_entity_poly.type
_entity_poly.pdbx_seq_one_letter_code
_entity_poly.pdbx_strand_id
1 'polypeptide(L)'
;MSFPADIKGCMKDCILSLFWPRKDIVGFFEKHGCTKAEIASVQIEGESALKRHEVIDTLFAALAARSDNGLGPFRAMLQSLLNWSHFDPYYFDKLRKLDRATATRNLEHLRQLQEIRDAKIKTDRERRAAQDAERQQPTASLEQLRAEYLDLLANKTSRRQRGYALERILADLSRLSRLEATEAFRVNGEQVDGAVKFDGEHYLIEAKWQERTASNEPVYQFAGKVSGKLYGRGLFISVNGFSPEVIRSLVMGKEIQTLFIDGEDLILVLQGHLTLRDMIDRKVKAAQTKGLIYVHPISGAEKKS
;
A
#
# COMPACT_ATOMS: atom_id res chain seq x y z
N MET A 1 3.35 -7.28 13.45
CA MET A 1 4.36 -6.28 13.87
C MET A 1 4.69 -6.54 15.33
N SER A 2 5.96 -6.58 15.71
CA SER A 2 6.36 -6.75 17.11
C SER A 2 6.41 -5.40 17.83
N PHE A 3 6.14 -5.39 19.13
CA PHE A 3 6.24 -4.18 19.94
C PHE A 3 7.73 -3.82 20.18
N PRO A 4 8.13 -2.53 20.10
CA PRO A 4 9.54 -2.17 20.06
C PRO A 4 10.33 -2.55 21.33
N ALA A 5 11.51 -3.16 21.14
CA ALA A 5 12.30 -3.73 22.24
C ALA A 5 12.90 -2.67 23.19
N ASP A 6 13.35 -1.54 22.64
CA ASP A 6 13.84 -0.38 23.38
C ASP A 6 12.76 0.22 24.31
N ILE A 7 11.53 0.36 23.80
CA ILE A 7 10.39 0.84 24.59
C ILE A 7 10.04 -0.18 25.68
N LYS A 8 10.05 -1.49 25.39
CA LYS A 8 9.86 -2.52 26.44
C LYS A 8 10.90 -2.41 27.54
N GLY A 9 12.18 -2.24 27.17
CA GLY A 9 13.26 -2.04 28.14
C GLY A 9 12.97 -0.85 29.05
N CYS A 10 12.66 0.31 28.46
CA CYS A 10 12.37 1.51 29.23
C CYS A 10 11.08 1.39 30.06
N MET A 11 10.05 0.71 29.55
CA MET A 11 8.83 0.40 30.33
C MET A 11 9.14 -0.47 31.55
N LYS A 12 10.02 -1.47 31.42
CA LYS A 12 10.46 -2.30 32.56
C LYS A 12 11.13 -1.43 33.63
N ASP A 13 12.01 -0.52 33.24
CA ASP A 13 12.67 0.41 34.17
C ASP A 13 11.66 1.33 34.87
N CYS A 14 10.65 1.81 34.14
CA CYS A 14 9.54 2.58 34.72
C CYS A 14 8.77 1.73 35.75
N ILE A 15 8.33 0.53 35.39
CA ILE A 15 7.56 -0.36 36.29
C ILE A 15 8.37 -0.68 37.55
N LEU A 16 9.67 -1.01 37.43
CA LEU A 16 10.54 -1.32 38.57
C LEU A 16 10.78 -0.14 39.51
N SER A 17 10.76 1.08 38.98
CA SER A 17 10.93 2.32 39.75
C SER A 17 9.63 2.85 40.34
N LEU A 18 8.47 2.39 39.86
CA LEU A 18 7.15 2.78 40.34
C LEU A 18 6.55 1.80 41.36
N PHE A 19 6.84 0.50 41.24
CA PHE A 19 6.23 -0.54 42.06
C PHE A 19 7.27 -1.29 42.91
N TRP A 20 7.00 -1.37 44.22
CA TRP A 20 7.84 -2.12 45.14
C TRP A 20 7.34 -3.57 45.35
N PRO A 21 6.10 -3.84 45.78
CA PRO A 21 5.60 -5.20 45.91
C PRO A 21 5.40 -5.90 44.56
N ARG A 22 5.72 -7.20 44.50
CA ARG A 22 5.45 -8.05 43.32
C ARG A 22 3.97 -8.08 42.94
N LYS A 23 3.09 -8.09 43.95
CA LYS A 23 1.63 -8.06 43.76
C LYS A 23 1.15 -6.80 43.03
N ASP A 24 1.81 -5.66 43.25
CA ASP A 24 1.41 -4.39 42.61
C ASP A 24 1.91 -4.35 41.16
N ILE A 25 3.09 -4.94 40.90
CA ILE A 25 3.56 -5.20 39.52
C ILE A 25 2.54 -6.08 38.79
N VAL A 26 2.17 -7.23 39.37
CA VAL A 26 1.17 -8.14 38.80
C VAL A 26 -0.16 -7.42 38.56
N GLY A 27 -0.65 -6.64 39.53
CA GLY A 27 -1.88 -5.86 39.39
C GLY A 27 -1.81 -4.82 38.27
N PHE A 28 -0.64 -4.21 38.04
CA PHE A 28 -0.41 -3.34 36.88
C PHE A 28 -0.58 -4.12 35.57
N PHE A 29 0.00 -5.31 35.44
CA PHE A 29 -0.15 -6.13 34.23
C PHE A 29 -1.61 -6.58 34.00
N GLU A 30 -2.29 -7.03 35.05
CA GLU A 30 -3.70 -7.42 35.00
C GLU A 30 -4.58 -6.27 34.50
N LYS A 31 -4.39 -5.05 35.06
CA LYS A 31 -5.12 -3.85 34.64
C LYS A 31 -4.92 -3.50 33.16
N HIS A 32 -3.79 -3.90 32.56
CA HIS A 32 -3.45 -3.58 31.18
C HIS A 32 -3.60 -4.79 30.23
N GLY A 33 -4.41 -5.79 30.59
CA GLY A 33 -4.85 -6.81 29.63
C GLY A 33 -4.04 -8.11 29.63
N CYS A 34 -3.22 -8.35 30.66
CA CYS A 34 -2.78 -9.71 30.98
C CYS A 34 -3.97 -10.53 31.50
N THR A 35 -4.08 -11.76 31.01
CA THR A 35 -5.08 -12.74 31.43
C THR A 35 -4.71 -13.36 32.77
N LYS A 36 -5.71 -13.88 33.48
CA LYS A 36 -5.49 -14.62 34.73
C LYS A 36 -4.54 -15.81 34.56
N ALA A 37 -4.55 -16.47 33.41
CA ALA A 37 -3.66 -17.59 33.11
C ALA A 37 -2.18 -17.16 33.03
N GLU A 38 -1.91 -16.02 32.37
CA GLU A 38 -0.55 -15.48 32.29
C GLU A 38 -0.08 -14.98 33.65
N ILE A 39 -0.96 -14.34 34.42
CA ILE A 39 -0.63 -13.91 35.79
C ILE A 39 -0.34 -15.12 36.69
N ALA A 40 -1.13 -16.19 36.60
CA ALA A 40 -0.95 -17.40 37.40
C ALA A 40 0.35 -18.15 37.09
N SER A 41 0.98 -17.89 35.93
CA SER A 41 2.27 -18.48 35.58
C SER A 41 3.45 -17.93 36.38
N VAL A 42 3.26 -16.83 37.12
CA VAL A 42 4.30 -16.14 37.88
C VAL A 42 4.23 -16.51 39.37
N GLN A 43 5.27 -17.15 39.89
CA GLN A 43 5.40 -17.41 41.32
C GLN A 43 5.90 -16.17 42.07
N ILE A 44 5.02 -15.51 42.84
CA ILE A 44 5.36 -14.28 43.60
C ILE A 44 5.52 -14.50 45.11
N GLU A 45 5.14 -15.68 45.61
CA GLU A 45 5.18 -16.13 47.02
C GLU A 45 5.93 -17.46 47.16
N GLY A 46 6.41 -17.76 48.37
CA GLY A 46 7.17 -18.98 48.67
C GLY A 46 8.69 -18.86 48.44
N GLU A 47 9.42 -19.94 48.71
CA GLU A 47 10.89 -20.00 48.62
C GLU A 47 11.41 -19.84 47.18
N SER A 48 10.60 -20.22 46.19
CA SER A 48 10.91 -20.10 44.74
C SER A 48 10.37 -18.81 44.11
N ALA A 49 9.96 -17.81 44.90
CA ALA A 49 9.35 -16.60 44.38
C ALA A 49 10.29 -15.75 43.50
N LEU A 50 9.85 -15.46 42.27
CA LEU A 50 10.56 -14.64 41.29
C LEU A 50 10.88 -13.25 41.82
N LYS A 51 12.05 -12.70 41.51
CA LYS A 51 12.41 -11.31 41.79
C LYS A 51 11.54 -10.35 40.95
N ARG A 52 11.45 -9.08 41.37
CA ARG A 52 10.60 -8.07 40.71
C ARG A 52 10.85 -7.94 39.20
N HIS A 53 12.12 -7.98 38.77
CA HIS A 53 12.46 -7.90 37.35
C HIS A 53 12.13 -9.20 36.60
N GLU A 54 12.31 -10.36 37.25
CA GLU A 54 11.97 -11.67 36.69
C GLU A 54 10.45 -11.77 36.47
N VAL A 55 9.62 -11.24 37.38
CA VAL A 55 8.16 -11.14 37.19
C VAL A 55 7.82 -10.39 35.90
N ILE A 56 8.45 -9.23 35.68
CA ILE A 56 8.22 -8.42 34.47
C ILE A 56 8.68 -9.16 33.22
N ASP A 57 9.86 -9.79 33.26
CA ASP A 57 10.42 -10.53 32.12
C ASP A 57 9.54 -11.72 31.74
N THR A 58 9.05 -12.48 32.71
CA THR A 58 8.13 -13.60 32.48
C THR A 58 6.83 -13.11 31.84
N LEU A 59 6.24 -12.03 32.35
CA LEU A 59 4.99 -11.48 31.80
C LEU A 59 5.18 -10.86 30.41
N PHE A 60 6.29 -10.19 30.17
CA PHE A 60 6.65 -9.69 28.83
C PHE A 60 6.86 -10.83 27.83
N ALA A 61 7.51 -11.91 28.24
CA ALA A 61 7.71 -13.08 27.40
C ALA A 61 6.37 -13.77 27.08
N ALA A 62 5.49 -13.92 28.08
CA ALA A 62 4.16 -14.49 27.88
C ALA A 62 3.32 -13.66 26.89
N LEU A 63 3.31 -12.33 27.04
CA LEU A 63 2.63 -11.43 26.11
C LEU A 63 3.22 -11.50 24.69
N ALA A 64 4.55 -11.54 24.57
CA ALA A 64 5.22 -11.63 23.27
C ALA A 64 4.95 -12.95 22.54
N ALA A 65 4.62 -14.02 23.27
CA ALA A 65 4.29 -15.33 22.71
C ALA A 65 2.85 -15.44 22.17
N ARG A 66 1.99 -14.43 22.39
CA ARG A 66 0.64 -14.40 21.82
C ARG A 66 0.66 -14.31 20.30
N SER A 67 -0.40 -14.75 19.63
CA SER A 67 -0.55 -14.65 18.16
C SER A 67 -0.49 -13.21 17.64
N ASP A 68 -0.95 -12.25 18.44
CA ASP A 68 -0.88 -10.81 18.17
C ASP A 68 0.41 -10.15 18.69
N ASN A 69 1.35 -10.93 19.25
CA ASN A 69 2.56 -10.49 19.93
C ASN A 69 2.30 -9.57 21.15
N GLY A 70 1.10 -9.63 21.74
CA GLY A 70 0.75 -8.84 22.92
C GLY A 70 0.63 -7.34 22.66
N LEU A 71 0.41 -6.93 21.40
CA LEU A 71 0.40 -5.52 20.99
C LEU A 71 -0.60 -4.68 21.80
N GLY A 72 -1.79 -5.22 22.07
CA GLY A 72 -2.81 -4.53 22.87
C GLY A 72 -2.30 -4.19 24.27
N PRO A 73 -1.93 -5.20 25.09
CA PRO A 73 -1.39 -4.97 26.43
C PRO A 73 -0.17 -4.08 26.50
N PHE A 74 0.81 -4.25 25.59
CA PHE A 74 1.99 -3.37 25.58
C PHE A 74 1.64 -1.91 25.29
N ARG A 75 0.70 -1.64 24.36
CA ARG A 75 0.21 -0.29 24.09
C ARG A 75 -0.52 0.31 25.28
N ALA A 76 -1.36 -0.48 25.95
CA ALA A 76 -2.09 -0.03 27.13
C ALA A 76 -1.13 0.33 28.28
N MET A 77 -0.12 -0.51 28.55
CA MET A 77 0.92 -0.22 29.55
C MET A 77 1.73 1.02 29.18
N LEU A 78 2.17 1.15 27.92
CA LEU A 78 2.90 2.33 27.44
C LEU A 78 2.09 3.61 27.69
N GLN A 79 0.82 3.63 27.29
CA GLN A 79 -0.06 4.78 27.49
C GLN A 79 -0.26 5.13 28.97
N SER A 80 -0.39 4.13 29.84
CA SER A 80 -0.49 4.39 31.28
C SER A 80 0.81 4.96 31.85
N LEU A 81 1.97 4.50 31.39
CA LEU A 81 3.26 5.00 31.86
C LEU A 81 3.53 6.42 31.35
N LEU A 82 3.24 6.72 30.08
CA LEU A 82 3.41 8.08 29.53
C LEU A 82 2.59 9.12 30.30
N ASN A 83 1.38 8.76 30.71
CA ASN A 83 0.45 9.61 31.47
C ASN A 83 0.58 9.46 33.00
N TRP A 84 1.62 8.78 33.48
CA TRP A 84 1.76 8.48 34.91
C TRP A 84 2.07 9.74 35.73
N SER A 85 1.35 9.90 36.84
CA SER A 85 1.46 11.07 37.73
C SER A 85 1.42 10.74 39.23
N HIS A 86 1.09 9.49 39.61
CA HIS A 86 0.88 9.09 41.00
C HIS A 86 2.09 8.38 41.60
N PHE A 87 2.48 8.73 42.83
CA PHE A 87 3.56 8.06 43.55
C PHE A 87 3.07 7.67 44.94
N ASP A 88 3.19 6.40 45.31
CA ASP A 88 2.73 5.89 46.60
C ASP A 88 3.58 6.45 47.76
N PRO A 89 3.04 7.33 48.62
CA PRO A 89 3.81 7.94 49.71
C PRO A 89 4.40 6.92 50.68
N TYR A 90 3.78 5.74 50.82
CA TYR A 90 4.27 4.70 51.70
C TYR A 90 5.64 4.16 51.24
N TYR A 91 5.80 3.91 49.94
CA TYR A 91 7.05 3.36 49.41
C TYR A 91 8.09 4.42 49.07
N PHE A 92 7.66 5.60 48.63
CA PHE A 92 8.55 6.70 48.28
C PHE A 92 9.01 7.52 49.48
N ASP A 93 8.11 7.85 50.41
CA ASP A 93 8.40 8.83 51.47
C ASP A 93 8.65 8.14 52.82
N LYS A 94 7.79 7.18 53.21
CA LYS A 94 7.85 6.50 54.52
C LYS A 94 8.94 5.42 54.57
N LEU A 95 8.89 4.44 53.67
CA LEU A 95 9.86 3.33 53.64
C LEU A 95 11.11 3.64 52.82
N ARG A 96 11.04 4.64 51.92
CA ARG A 96 12.13 5.04 51.02
C ARG A 96 12.73 3.87 50.24
N LYS A 97 11.87 2.94 49.81
CA LYS A 97 12.26 1.78 48.98
C LYS A 97 12.32 2.12 47.50
N LEU A 98 11.67 3.22 47.11
CA LEU A 98 11.66 3.77 45.77
C LEU A 98 12.16 5.22 45.82
N ASP A 99 12.77 5.68 44.73
CA ASP A 99 13.29 7.04 44.61
C ASP A 99 12.51 7.82 43.55
N ARG A 100 11.93 8.96 43.96
CA ARG A 100 11.08 9.80 43.10
C ARG A 100 11.86 10.38 41.93
N ALA A 101 13.12 10.77 42.15
CA ALA A 101 13.96 11.34 41.09
C ALA A 101 14.26 10.30 40.01
N THR A 102 14.57 9.06 40.40
CA THR A 102 14.80 7.94 39.48
C THR A 102 13.56 7.58 38.68
N ALA A 103 12.41 7.45 39.33
CA ALA A 103 11.16 7.14 38.63
C ALA A 103 10.77 8.24 37.62
N THR A 104 10.96 9.51 38.00
CA THR A 104 10.70 10.66 37.11
C THR A 104 11.62 10.63 35.88
N ARG A 105 12.92 10.40 36.06
CA ARG A 105 13.88 10.28 34.95
C ARG A 105 13.52 9.13 34.00
N ASN A 106 13.10 7.97 34.54
CA ASN A 106 12.69 6.83 33.72
C ASN A 106 11.45 7.16 32.88
N LEU A 107 10.45 7.82 33.47
CA LEU A 107 9.24 8.25 32.77
C LEU A 107 9.52 9.32 31.70
N GLU A 108 10.40 10.29 31.98
CA GLU A 108 10.84 11.29 31.01
C GLU A 108 11.60 10.64 29.85
N HIS A 109 12.50 9.71 30.13
CA HIS A 109 13.21 8.97 29.10
C HIS A 109 12.25 8.16 28.20
N LEU A 110 11.23 7.52 28.78
CA LEU A 110 10.19 6.82 28.02
C LEU A 110 9.42 7.77 27.08
N ARG A 111 9.07 8.98 27.56
CA ARG A 111 8.40 10.01 26.75
C ARG A 111 9.28 10.44 25.58
N GLN A 112 10.56 10.74 25.83
CA GLN A 112 11.51 11.13 24.79
C GLN A 112 11.70 10.04 23.73
N LEU A 113 11.84 8.78 24.14
CA LEU A 113 11.95 7.66 23.19
C LEU A 113 10.71 7.52 22.31
N GLN A 114 9.52 7.70 22.87
CA GLN A 114 8.27 7.65 22.13
C GLN A 114 8.17 8.81 21.12
N GLU A 115 8.50 10.04 21.54
CA GLU A 115 8.50 11.23 20.68
C GLU A 115 9.46 11.08 19.49
N ILE A 116 10.69 10.61 19.73
CA ILE A 116 11.69 10.37 18.67
C ILE A 116 11.16 9.37 17.65
N ARG A 117 10.50 8.30 18.11
CA ARG A 117 9.95 7.27 17.23
C ARG A 117 8.76 7.78 16.43
N ASP A 118 7.85 8.52 17.05
CA ASP A 118 6.69 9.11 16.37
C ASP A 118 7.13 10.13 15.31
N ALA A 119 8.13 10.96 15.64
CA ALA A 119 8.76 11.87 14.68
C ALA A 119 9.39 11.12 13.51
N LYS A 120 10.16 10.06 13.77
CA LYS A 120 10.76 9.23 12.70
C LYS A 120 9.71 8.60 11.79
N ILE A 121 8.65 8.03 12.36
CA ILE A 121 7.55 7.43 11.60
C ILE A 121 6.87 8.49 10.73
N LYS A 122 6.64 9.69 11.26
CA LYS A 122 6.05 10.80 10.51
C LYS A 122 6.96 11.22 9.35
N THR A 123 8.24 11.47 9.60
CA THR A 123 9.21 11.84 8.56
C THR A 123 9.35 10.76 7.49
N ASP A 124 9.37 9.48 7.86
CA ASP A 124 9.42 8.38 6.89
C ASP A 124 8.17 8.30 6.02
N ARG A 125 6.98 8.58 6.58
CA ARG A 125 5.73 8.66 5.82
C ARG A 125 5.72 9.85 4.86
N GLU A 126 6.13 11.02 5.33
CA GLU A 126 6.22 12.24 4.52
C GLU A 126 7.21 12.07 3.38
N ARG A 127 8.39 11.47 3.65
CA ARG A 127 9.38 11.16 2.61
C ARG A 127 8.84 10.22 1.54
N ARG A 128 8.15 9.14 1.94
CA ARG A 128 7.52 8.20 1.00
C ARG A 128 6.44 8.89 0.16
N ALA A 129 5.57 9.65 0.80
CA ALA A 129 4.52 10.40 0.12
C ALA A 129 5.10 11.43 -0.88
N ALA A 130 6.19 12.11 -0.52
CA ALA A 130 6.87 13.04 -1.41
C ALA A 130 7.51 12.33 -2.62
N GLN A 131 8.19 11.20 -2.40
CA GLN A 131 8.78 10.39 -3.47
C GLN A 131 7.72 9.82 -4.42
N ASP A 132 6.60 9.34 -3.88
CA ASP A 132 5.50 8.84 -4.69
C ASP A 132 4.84 10.00 -5.46
N ALA A 133 4.62 11.15 -4.83
CA ALA A 133 4.08 12.34 -5.51
C ALA A 133 4.99 12.80 -6.66
N GLU A 134 6.31 12.81 -6.47
CA GLU A 134 7.29 13.13 -7.50
C GLU A 134 7.22 12.16 -8.69
N ARG A 135 7.12 10.84 -8.43
CA ARG A 135 6.96 9.81 -9.48
C ARG A 135 5.65 9.92 -10.27
N GLN A 136 4.62 10.49 -9.65
CA GLN A 136 3.32 10.72 -10.29
C GLN A 136 3.25 12.05 -11.05
N GLN A 137 4.29 12.89 -11.00
CA GLN A 137 4.32 14.11 -11.80
C GLN A 137 4.58 13.77 -13.28
N PRO A 138 3.77 14.31 -14.22
CA PRO A 138 4.00 14.11 -15.63
C PRO A 138 5.32 14.75 -16.07
N THR A 139 6.10 14.06 -16.90
CA THR A 139 7.40 14.57 -17.37
C THR A 139 7.31 15.38 -18.65
N ALA A 140 6.16 15.34 -19.32
CA ALA A 140 5.89 16.04 -20.57
C ALA A 140 4.50 16.70 -20.57
N SER A 141 4.35 17.79 -21.32
CA SER A 141 3.06 18.43 -21.56
C SER A 141 2.24 17.64 -22.59
N LEU A 142 0.92 17.89 -22.62
CA LEU A 142 0.04 17.25 -23.60
C LEU A 142 0.46 17.56 -25.04
N GLU A 143 0.91 18.79 -25.31
CA GLU A 143 1.42 19.21 -26.62
C GLU A 143 2.68 18.44 -27.03
N GLN A 144 3.60 18.22 -26.08
CA GLN A 144 4.83 17.46 -26.32
C GLN A 144 4.52 15.99 -26.63
N LEU A 145 3.64 15.37 -25.84
CA LEU A 145 3.20 13.99 -26.08
C LEU A 145 2.49 13.84 -27.42
N ARG A 146 1.66 14.82 -27.80
CA ARG A 146 1.00 14.86 -29.10
C ARG A 146 2.00 14.93 -30.24
N ALA A 147 2.99 15.83 -30.14
CA ALA A 147 4.02 15.99 -31.15
C ALA A 147 4.83 14.69 -31.32
N GLU A 148 5.22 14.07 -30.21
CA GLU A 148 5.91 12.79 -30.21
C GLU A 148 5.07 11.69 -30.86
N TYR A 149 3.80 11.55 -30.48
CA TYR A 149 2.91 10.55 -31.04
C TYR A 149 2.74 10.69 -32.56
N LEU A 150 2.63 11.92 -33.06
CA LEU A 150 2.52 12.20 -34.50
C LEU A 150 3.83 11.86 -35.26
N ASP A 151 4.99 12.09 -34.66
CA ASP A 151 6.27 11.69 -35.25
C ASP A 151 6.40 10.17 -35.37
N LEU A 152 5.92 9.42 -34.37
CA LEU A 152 5.90 7.95 -34.41
C LEU A 152 5.01 7.40 -35.54
N LEU A 153 3.94 8.11 -35.91
CA LEU A 153 3.07 7.76 -37.05
C LEU A 153 3.76 7.98 -38.40
N ALA A 154 4.76 8.86 -38.49
CA ALA A 154 5.50 9.12 -39.72
C ALA A 154 6.45 7.97 -40.14
N ASN A 155 6.45 6.84 -39.42
CA ASN A 155 7.14 5.58 -39.77
C ASN A 155 8.67 5.67 -39.97
N LYS A 156 9.34 6.69 -39.39
CA LYS A 156 10.80 6.85 -39.49
C LYS A 156 11.60 6.04 -38.47
N THR A 157 10.92 5.31 -37.58
CA THR A 157 11.49 4.71 -36.37
C THR A 157 11.25 3.19 -36.34
N SER A 158 12.15 2.41 -35.73
CA SER A 158 11.98 0.95 -35.66
C SER A 158 10.77 0.54 -34.82
N ARG A 159 10.21 -0.65 -35.07
CA ARG A 159 9.08 -1.22 -34.30
C ARG A 159 9.31 -1.20 -32.79
N ARG A 160 10.52 -1.57 -32.35
CA ARG A 160 10.88 -1.64 -30.92
C ARG A 160 10.89 -0.25 -30.28
N GLN A 161 11.45 0.74 -30.97
CA GLN A 161 11.47 2.12 -30.48
C GLN A 161 10.07 2.71 -30.37
N ARG A 162 9.16 2.39 -31.31
CA ARG A 162 7.74 2.83 -31.22
C ARG A 162 7.02 2.22 -30.02
N GLY A 163 7.29 0.96 -29.68
CA GLY A 163 6.75 0.31 -28.48
C GLY A 163 7.12 1.07 -27.21
N TYR A 164 8.42 1.25 -26.96
CA TYR A 164 8.89 1.98 -25.77
C TYR A 164 8.42 3.45 -25.73
N ALA A 165 8.34 4.12 -26.88
CA ALA A 165 7.83 5.48 -26.93
C ALA A 165 6.33 5.53 -26.57
N LEU A 166 5.53 4.57 -27.06
CA LEU A 166 4.12 4.45 -26.69
C LEU A 166 3.94 4.17 -25.20
N GLU A 167 4.75 3.28 -24.61
CA GLU A 167 4.75 3.01 -23.17
C GLU A 167 4.96 4.31 -22.36
N ARG A 168 5.96 5.12 -22.75
CA ARG A 168 6.25 6.41 -22.13
C ARG A 168 5.08 7.40 -22.27
N ILE A 169 4.54 7.53 -23.49
CA ILE A 169 3.40 8.43 -23.76
C ILE A 169 2.20 8.04 -22.88
N LEU A 170 1.90 6.75 -22.75
CA LEU A 170 0.80 6.26 -21.91
C LEU A 170 1.03 6.55 -20.43
N ALA A 171 2.27 6.40 -19.94
CA ALA A 171 2.61 6.72 -18.56
C ALA A 171 2.36 8.22 -18.26
N ASP A 172 2.86 9.12 -19.10
CA ASP A 172 2.67 10.56 -18.89
C ASP A 172 1.23 11.02 -19.14
N LEU A 173 0.51 10.45 -20.11
CA LEU A 173 -0.92 10.70 -20.29
C LEU A 173 -1.74 10.29 -19.05
N SER A 174 -1.36 9.18 -18.41
CA SER A 174 -1.98 8.71 -17.18
C SER A 174 -1.76 9.70 -16.03
N ARG A 175 -0.52 10.17 -15.86
CA ARG A 175 -0.16 11.19 -14.87
C ARG A 175 -0.89 12.52 -15.13
N LEU A 176 -0.93 13.00 -16.37
CA LEU A 176 -1.69 14.20 -16.77
C LEU A 176 -3.19 14.06 -16.48
N SER A 177 -3.73 12.84 -16.59
CA SER A 177 -5.12 12.52 -16.27
C SER A 177 -5.38 12.23 -14.79
N ARG A 178 -4.38 12.49 -13.93
CA ARG A 178 -4.42 12.25 -12.47
C ARG A 178 -4.74 10.80 -12.12
N LEU A 179 -4.24 9.85 -12.91
CA LEU A 179 -4.27 8.43 -12.60
C LEU A 179 -2.94 8.06 -11.93
N GLU A 180 -3.00 7.24 -10.88
CA GLU A 180 -1.79 6.65 -10.30
C GLU A 180 -1.23 5.67 -11.33
N ALA A 181 -0.07 6.01 -11.90
CA ALA A 181 0.58 5.25 -12.95
C ALA A 181 1.75 4.43 -12.38
N THR A 182 1.83 3.19 -12.82
CA THR A 182 2.95 2.28 -12.59
C THR A 182 3.64 2.05 -13.93
N GLU A 183 4.94 2.36 -14.00
CA GLU A 183 5.77 2.10 -15.17
C GLU A 183 5.90 0.59 -15.45
N ALA A 184 6.42 0.23 -16.61
CA ALA A 184 6.62 -1.17 -17.00
C ALA A 184 7.37 -1.97 -15.91
N PHE A 185 6.88 -3.18 -15.63
CA PHE A 185 7.42 -4.03 -14.57
C PHE A 185 7.40 -5.51 -14.96
N ARG A 186 8.13 -6.34 -14.20
CA ARG A 186 8.18 -7.79 -14.38
C ARG A 186 7.68 -8.52 -13.14
N VAL A 187 6.83 -9.53 -13.34
CA VAL A 187 6.34 -10.43 -12.29
C VAL A 187 6.56 -11.85 -12.74
N ASN A 188 7.33 -12.65 -11.98
CA ASN A 188 7.59 -14.07 -12.29
C ASN A 188 8.09 -14.30 -13.73
N GLY A 189 8.92 -13.39 -14.26
CA GLY A 189 9.46 -13.45 -15.62
C GLY A 189 8.54 -12.87 -16.72
N GLU A 190 7.28 -12.57 -16.40
CA GLU A 190 6.32 -11.95 -17.30
C GLU A 190 6.45 -10.42 -17.29
N GLN A 191 6.54 -9.80 -18.47
CA GLN A 191 6.55 -8.34 -18.63
C GLN A 191 5.12 -7.79 -18.78
N VAL A 192 4.88 -6.68 -18.08
CA VAL A 192 3.69 -5.84 -18.18
C VAL A 192 4.15 -4.42 -18.52
N ASP A 193 3.52 -3.81 -19.52
CA ASP A 193 3.95 -2.52 -20.08
C ASP A 193 3.61 -1.34 -19.14
N GLY A 194 2.67 -1.53 -18.23
CA GLY A 194 2.40 -0.61 -17.12
C GLY A 194 1.11 -0.96 -16.39
N ALA A 195 0.70 -0.11 -15.46
CA ALA A 195 -0.63 -0.18 -14.86
C ALA A 195 -1.13 1.22 -14.49
N VAL A 196 -2.45 1.37 -14.40
CA VAL A 196 -3.09 2.58 -13.87
C VAL A 196 -4.12 2.24 -12.82
N LYS A 197 -4.24 3.09 -11.80
CA LYS A 197 -5.34 3.00 -10.85
C LYS A 197 -6.48 3.92 -11.26
N PHE A 198 -7.63 3.32 -11.55
CA PHE A 198 -8.87 4.02 -11.87
C PHE A 198 -9.96 3.59 -10.89
N ASP A 199 -10.57 4.56 -10.22
CA ASP A 199 -11.68 4.37 -9.28
C ASP A 199 -11.44 3.27 -8.22
N GLY A 200 -10.26 3.27 -7.61
CA GLY A 200 -9.86 2.30 -6.59
C GLY A 200 -9.28 0.99 -7.14
N GLU A 201 -9.43 0.73 -8.44
CA GLU A 201 -9.09 -0.54 -9.09
C GLU A 201 -7.85 -0.39 -9.98
N HIS A 202 -7.01 -1.44 -10.02
CA HIS A 202 -5.81 -1.45 -10.87
C HIS A 202 -6.10 -2.08 -12.23
N TYR A 203 -5.76 -1.37 -13.30
CA TYR A 203 -5.84 -1.84 -14.68
C TYR A 203 -4.43 -2.06 -15.20
N LEU A 204 -4.11 -3.29 -15.61
CA LEU A 204 -2.87 -3.57 -16.33
C LEU A 204 -2.93 -2.94 -17.72
N ILE A 205 -1.79 -2.51 -18.22
CA ILE A 205 -1.65 -1.92 -19.55
C ILE A 205 -0.77 -2.84 -20.39
N GLU A 206 -1.21 -3.10 -21.61
CA GLU A 206 -0.39 -3.67 -22.69
C GLU A 206 -0.57 -2.82 -23.93
N ALA A 207 0.54 -2.42 -24.55
CA ALA A 207 0.55 -1.48 -25.65
C ALA A 207 1.24 -2.10 -26.88
N LYS A 208 0.53 -2.12 -28.02
CA LYS A 208 1.04 -2.66 -29.28
C LYS A 208 0.98 -1.63 -30.40
N TRP A 209 2.12 -1.47 -31.07
CA TRP A 209 2.27 -0.73 -32.32
C TRP A 209 2.51 -1.69 -33.49
N GLN A 210 1.52 -2.55 -33.75
CA GLN A 210 1.58 -3.59 -34.79
C GLN A 210 0.47 -3.39 -35.82
N GLU A 211 0.63 -3.96 -37.02
CA GLU A 211 -0.39 -3.95 -38.06
C GLU A 211 -1.70 -4.57 -37.57
N ARG A 212 -2.83 -4.08 -38.09
CA ARG A 212 -4.17 -4.56 -37.69
C ARG A 212 -4.41 -6.04 -37.98
N THR A 213 -3.77 -6.55 -39.04
CA THR A 213 -3.81 -7.95 -39.47
C THR A 213 -2.85 -8.85 -38.71
N ALA A 214 -2.06 -8.31 -37.76
CA ALA A 214 -1.16 -9.09 -36.95
C ALA A 214 -1.92 -10.12 -36.09
N SER A 215 -1.20 -11.16 -35.65
CA SER A 215 -1.74 -12.22 -34.80
C SER A 215 -2.52 -11.66 -33.60
N ASN A 216 -3.67 -12.28 -33.31
CA ASN A 216 -4.47 -12.01 -32.11
C ASN A 216 -3.86 -12.61 -30.83
N GLU A 217 -2.76 -13.37 -30.96
CA GLU A 217 -2.08 -14.02 -29.84
C GLU A 217 -1.70 -13.08 -28.68
N PRO A 218 -1.16 -11.86 -28.90
CA PRO A 218 -0.82 -10.96 -27.80
C PRO A 218 -2.03 -10.54 -26.97
N VAL A 219 -3.20 -10.42 -27.61
CA VAL A 219 -4.46 -10.08 -26.94
C VAL A 219 -4.90 -11.21 -26.03
N TYR A 220 -4.85 -12.46 -26.50
CA TYR A 220 -5.19 -13.63 -25.68
C TYR A 220 -4.21 -13.86 -24.54
N GLN A 221 -2.90 -13.69 -24.81
CA GLN A 221 -1.88 -13.75 -23.77
C GLN A 221 -2.19 -12.74 -22.69
N PHE A 222 -2.40 -11.46 -23.04
CA PHE A 222 -2.74 -10.40 -22.11
C PHE A 222 -4.02 -10.69 -21.30
N ALA A 223 -5.10 -11.12 -21.96
CA ALA A 223 -6.34 -11.50 -21.29
C ALA A 223 -6.13 -12.64 -20.27
N GLY A 224 -5.28 -13.61 -20.59
CA GLY A 224 -4.84 -14.64 -19.65
C GLY A 224 -4.10 -14.08 -18.43
N LYS A 225 -3.17 -13.12 -18.65
CA LYS A 225 -2.44 -12.45 -17.55
C LYS A 225 -3.40 -11.74 -16.60
N VAL A 226 -4.36 -11.00 -17.17
CA VAL A 226 -5.37 -10.24 -16.42
C VAL A 226 -6.23 -11.18 -15.59
N SER A 227 -6.78 -12.24 -16.21
CA SER A 227 -7.62 -13.23 -15.53
C SER A 227 -6.90 -13.98 -14.40
N GLY A 228 -5.57 -14.03 -14.41
CA GLY A 228 -4.76 -14.61 -13.35
C GLY A 228 -4.54 -13.70 -12.12
N LYS A 229 -5.07 -12.46 -12.11
CA LYS A 229 -4.94 -11.52 -10.99
C LYS A 229 -6.24 -11.45 -10.18
N LEU A 230 -6.12 -11.10 -8.89
CA LEU A 230 -7.25 -10.81 -8.03
C LEU A 230 -8.02 -9.61 -8.60
N TYR A 231 -9.27 -9.82 -9.02
CA TYR A 231 -10.10 -8.82 -9.73
C TYR A 231 -9.40 -8.20 -10.94
N GLY A 232 -8.76 -9.03 -11.76
CA GLY A 232 -7.98 -8.58 -12.91
C GLY A 232 -8.77 -7.67 -13.86
N ARG A 233 -8.17 -6.50 -14.17
CA ARG A 233 -8.66 -5.59 -15.21
C ARG A 233 -7.52 -5.18 -16.14
N GLY A 234 -7.83 -4.98 -17.41
CA GLY A 234 -6.84 -4.67 -18.44
C GLY A 234 -7.29 -3.56 -19.38
N LEU A 235 -6.33 -2.77 -19.82
CA LEU A 235 -6.42 -1.89 -20.98
C LEU A 235 -5.46 -2.43 -22.03
N PHE A 236 -6.00 -2.84 -23.17
CA PHE A 236 -5.18 -3.23 -24.31
C PHE A 236 -5.22 -2.10 -25.33
N ILE A 237 -4.05 -1.54 -25.64
CA ILE A 237 -3.89 -0.45 -26.59
C ILE A 237 -3.30 -1.01 -27.88
N SER A 238 -3.99 -0.80 -29.00
CA SER A 238 -3.49 -1.14 -30.34
C SER A 238 -3.62 0.05 -31.28
N VAL A 239 -2.50 0.68 -31.65
CA VAL A 239 -2.53 1.92 -32.44
C VAL A 239 -3.28 1.77 -33.77
N ASN A 240 -3.12 0.62 -34.44
CA ASN A 240 -3.78 0.33 -35.72
C ASN A 240 -5.16 -0.36 -35.57
N GLY A 241 -5.71 -0.39 -34.35
CA GLY A 241 -7.03 -0.96 -34.07
C GLY A 241 -7.03 -2.49 -33.92
N PHE A 242 -8.22 -3.07 -34.02
CA PHE A 242 -8.49 -4.48 -33.73
C PHE A 242 -9.25 -5.16 -34.88
N SER A 243 -9.08 -6.48 -35.00
CA SER A 243 -9.86 -7.31 -35.92
C SER A 243 -11.26 -7.61 -35.33
N PRO A 244 -12.32 -7.70 -36.15
CA PRO A 244 -13.64 -8.11 -35.66
C PRO A 244 -13.63 -9.47 -34.94
N GLU A 245 -12.76 -10.38 -35.39
CA GLU A 245 -12.63 -11.74 -34.87
C GLU A 245 -12.15 -11.75 -33.41
N VAL A 246 -11.17 -10.92 -33.06
CA VAL A 246 -10.64 -10.87 -31.69
C VAL A 246 -11.61 -10.24 -30.70
N ILE A 247 -12.40 -9.27 -31.16
CA ILE A 247 -13.44 -8.65 -30.33
C ILE A 247 -14.51 -9.70 -30.03
N ARG A 248 -15.00 -10.41 -31.05
CA ARG A 248 -16.04 -11.44 -30.87
C ARG A 248 -15.58 -12.58 -29.96
N SER A 249 -14.35 -13.06 -30.12
CA SER A 249 -13.85 -14.20 -29.32
C SER A 249 -13.70 -13.89 -27.83
N LEU A 250 -13.31 -12.66 -27.48
CA LEU A 250 -13.21 -12.23 -26.08
C LEU A 250 -14.57 -12.00 -25.44
N VAL A 251 -15.53 -11.44 -26.18
CA VAL A 251 -16.89 -11.19 -25.69
C VAL A 251 -17.68 -12.50 -25.55
N MET A 252 -17.51 -13.46 -26.47
CA MET A 252 -18.25 -14.74 -26.44
C MET A 252 -17.71 -15.75 -25.41
N GLY A 253 -16.49 -15.54 -24.89
CA GLY A 253 -15.77 -16.59 -24.16
C GLY A 253 -15.75 -16.49 -22.62
N LYS A 254 -15.75 -15.30 -22.00
CA LYS A 254 -15.47 -15.09 -20.55
C LYS A 254 -15.98 -13.75 -20.00
N GLU A 255 -15.84 -13.56 -18.68
CA GLU A 255 -15.95 -12.26 -18.01
C GLU A 255 -15.16 -11.17 -18.75
N ILE A 256 -15.83 -10.05 -19.03
CA ILE A 256 -15.23 -8.87 -19.65
C ILE A 256 -14.30 -8.20 -18.64
N GLN A 257 -13.00 -8.44 -18.80
CA GLN A 257 -11.96 -7.85 -17.93
C GLN A 257 -11.04 -6.88 -18.67
N THR A 258 -11.05 -6.89 -20.01
CA THR A 258 -10.16 -6.07 -20.84
C THR A 258 -10.94 -5.09 -21.71
N LEU A 259 -10.55 -3.82 -21.66
CA LEU A 259 -11.06 -2.75 -22.54
C LEU A 259 -10.07 -2.49 -23.68
N PHE A 260 -10.61 -2.16 -24.85
CA PHE A 260 -9.82 -1.87 -26.04
C PHE A 260 -9.78 -0.38 -26.34
N ILE A 261 -8.56 0.08 -26.64
CA ILE A 261 -8.23 1.46 -26.97
C ILE A 261 -7.38 1.42 -28.25
N ASP A 262 -7.70 2.25 -29.22
CA ASP A 262 -6.93 2.36 -30.47
C ASP A 262 -6.27 3.73 -30.66
N GLY A 263 -5.59 3.93 -31.80
CA GLY A 263 -4.94 5.20 -32.10
C GLY A 263 -5.90 6.37 -32.27
N GLU A 264 -7.13 6.13 -32.74
CA GLU A 264 -8.17 7.16 -32.82
C GLU A 264 -8.61 7.60 -31.41
N ASP A 265 -8.76 6.66 -30.49
CA ASP A 265 -9.05 6.96 -29.10
C ASP A 265 -7.92 7.80 -28.46
N LEU A 266 -6.66 7.41 -28.71
CA LEU A 266 -5.50 8.15 -28.21
C LEU A 266 -5.40 9.56 -28.79
N ILE A 267 -5.69 9.75 -30.09
CA ILE A 267 -5.58 11.07 -30.70
C ILE A 267 -6.63 12.04 -30.10
N LEU A 268 -7.82 11.55 -29.75
CA LEU A 268 -8.82 12.38 -29.07
C LEU A 268 -8.31 12.87 -27.71
N VAL A 269 -7.61 12.00 -26.95
CA VAL A 269 -6.99 12.37 -25.67
C VAL A 269 -5.82 13.34 -25.86
N LEU A 270 -4.91 13.03 -26.79
CA LEU A 270 -3.74 13.87 -27.10
C LEU A 270 -4.10 15.25 -27.67
N GLN A 271 -5.28 15.38 -28.29
CA GLN A 271 -5.81 16.64 -28.77
C GLN A 271 -6.62 17.41 -27.71
N GLY A 272 -6.81 16.83 -26.52
CA GLY A 272 -7.51 17.48 -25.40
C GLY A 272 -9.05 17.43 -25.50
N HIS A 273 -9.63 16.59 -26.35
CA HIS A 273 -11.09 16.44 -26.44
C HIS A 273 -11.70 15.76 -25.20
N LEU A 274 -10.90 14.95 -24.51
CA LEU A 274 -11.20 14.30 -23.23
C LEU A 274 -9.89 13.85 -22.56
N THR A 275 -9.91 13.61 -21.25
CA THR A 275 -8.74 13.01 -20.57
C THR A 275 -8.69 11.49 -20.74
N LEU A 276 -7.56 10.85 -20.46
CA LEU A 276 -7.46 9.38 -20.42
C LEU A 276 -8.40 8.81 -19.35
N ARG A 277 -8.57 9.52 -18.23
CA ARG A 277 -9.52 9.18 -17.17
C ARG A 277 -10.96 9.16 -17.69
N ASP A 278 -11.39 10.21 -18.40
CA ASP A 278 -12.74 10.27 -18.97
C ASP A 278 -12.98 9.17 -20.00
N MET A 279 -11.95 8.86 -20.79
CA MET A 279 -12.02 7.77 -21.76
C MET A 279 -12.22 6.41 -21.09
N ILE A 280 -11.43 6.12 -20.04
CA ILE A 280 -11.55 4.87 -19.27
C ILE A 280 -12.95 4.80 -18.66
N ASP A 281 -13.42 5.86 -18.00
CA ASP A 281 -14.77 5.91 -17.40
C ASP A 281 -15.88 5.55 -18.40
N ARG A 282 -15.85 6.17 -19.58
CA ARG A 282 -16.87 5.94 -20.61
C ARG A 282 -16.80 4.52 -21.20
N LYS A 283 -15.60 3.97 -21.38
CA LYS A 283 -15.42 2.59 -21.85
C LYS A 283 -15.80 1.57 -20.78
N VAL A 284 -15.47 1.83 -19.50
CA VAL A 284 -15.93 1.02 -18.35
C VAL A 284 -17.45 1.00 -18.31
N LYS A 285 -18.10 2.17 -18.41
CA LYS A 285 -19.57 2.27 -18.47
C LYS A 285 -20.15 1.44 -19.61
N ALA A 286 -19.58 1.52 -20.82
CA ALA A 286 -20.06 0.74 -21.96
C ALA A 286 -19.90 -0.77 -21.75
N ALA A 287 -18.77 -1.22 -21.20
CA ALA A 287 -18.52 -2.62 -20.90
C ALA A 287 -19.47 -3.14 -19.82
N GLN A 288 -19.67 -2.39 -18.74
CA GLN A 288 -20.54 -2.80 -17.62
C GLN A 288 -22.03 -2.76 -17.97
N THR A 289 -22.47 -1.81 -18.80
CA THR A 289 -23.91 -1.63 -19.09
C THR A 289 -24.38 -2.31 -20.38
N LYS A 290 -23.48 -2.50 -21.35
CA LYS A 290 -23.81 -3.04 -22.68
C LYS A 290 -22.97 -4.25 -23.09
N GLY A 291 -21.98 -4.64 -22.30
CA GLY A 291 -21.03 -5.68 -22.67
C GLY A 291 -20.07 -5.28 -23.81
N LEU A 292 -19.95 -3.99 -24.11
CA LEU A 292 -19.14 -3.49 -25.23
C LEU A 292 -17.75 -3.06 -24.76
N ILE A 293 -16.71 -3.78 -25.20
CA ILE A 293 -15.31 -3.53 -24.83
C ILE A 293 -14.56 -2.59 -25.78
N TYR A 294 -15.13 -2.33 -26.96
CA TYR A 294 -14.52 -1.53 -28.01
C TYR A 294 -15.53 -0.53 -28.59
N VAL A 295 -15.57 0.66 -27.98
CA VAL A 295 -16.48 1.75 -28.33
C VAL A 295 -15.74 3.06 -28.53
N HIS A 296 -16.28 3.95 -29.36
CA HIS A 296 -15.79 5.30 -29.52
C HIS A 296 -16.10 6.11 -28.25
N PRO A 297 -15.11 6.76 -27.61
CA PRO A 297 -15.27 7.28 -26.25
C PRO A 297 -16.11 8.55 -26.17
N ILE A 298 -16.39 9.25 -27.29
CA ILE A 298 -17.31 10.41 -27.28
C ILE A 298 -18.74 9.99 -27.64
N SER A 299 -18.95 9.43 -28.83
CA SER A 299 -20.28 9.01 -29.30
C SER A 299 -20.85 7.79 -28.58
N GLY A 300 -20.02 6.95 -27.95
CA GLY A 300 -20.43 5.66 -27.37
C GLY A 300 -20.86 4.62 -28.40
N ALA A 301 -20.62 4.87 -29.69
CA ALA A 301 -20.89 3.93 -30.77
C ALA A 301 -19.90 2.76 -30.71
N GLU A 302 -20.40 1.55 -30.97
CA GLU A 302 -19.55 0.38 -31.15
C GLU A 302 -18.62 0.60 -32.34
N LYS A 303 -17.31 0.40 -32.15
CA LYS A 303 -16.36 0.47 -33.25
C LYS A 303 -16.45 -0.83 -34.04
N LYS A 304 -17.04 -0.73 -35.22
CA LYS A 304 -16.99 -1.77 -36.24
C LYS A 304 -15.79 -1.48 -37.13
N SER A 305 -15.09 -2.54 -37.49
CA SER A 305 -13.76 -2.45 -38.05
C SER A 305 -13.57 -1.41 -39.14
#